data_AF-A0A0F9IRA6-F1
#
_entry.id   AF-A0A0F9IRA6-F1
#
_cell.length_a   1.000
_cell.length_b   1.000
_cell.length_c   1.000
_cell.angle_alpha   90.00
_cell.angle_beta   90.00
_cell.angle_gamma   90.00
#
_symmetry.space_group_name_H-M   'P 1'
#
loop_
_entity.id
_entity.type
_entity.pdbx_description
1 polymer ?
#
loop_
_entity_poly.entity_id
_entity_poly.type
_entity_poly.pdbx_seq_one_letter_code
_entity_poly.pdbx_strand_id
1 'polypeptide(L)'
;KPKFMYSLHNSAFGGVYFYVSSGVGNLFSELVNFVKREQLPLHLGESEAPFIKKLHDAVFQLGGIQEQYDYVESKGIENPQVFIKMGTSSFDYQKRIVGEKSFNLVCEMPYFYHQDIQDTSLTEFDRRDLRLISLEYLKDISNYSNKIFRQIKKFCNKSTRIYTAVEGYSKFTPLSIELGIMDAKSSSIYEGKAIVSQAFDSNISSRYYSLLTISMIVRLCEEAISTHPENNGEITKIKFDLEKWIEQKINELLSSTKFDVIPIQKLVRVQIGSMFITLENSTKK
;
A
#
# COMPACT_ATOMS: atom_id res chain seq x y z
N LYS A 1 5.45 2.06 31.08
CA LYS A 1 5.52 1.80 29.61
C LYS A 1 4.13 1.39 29.13
N PRO A 2 3.65 1.84 27.95
CA PRO A 2 2.28 1.61 27.51
C PRO A 2 1.96 0.12 27.35
N LYS A 3 0.77 -0.29 27.81
CA LYS A 3 0.22 -1.65 27.63
C LYS A 3 -0.53 -1.81 26.30
N PHE A 4 -0.86 -0.70 25.67
CA PHE A 4 -1.56 -0.64 24.40
C PHE A 4 -1.00 0.54 23.60
N MET A 5 -0.71 0.30 22.33
CA MET A 5 -0.36 1.32 21.34
C MET A 5 -1.28 1.17 20.14
N TYR A 6 -1.84 2.28 19.69
CA TYR A 6 -2.70 2.32 18.52
C TYR A 6 -2.16 3.34 17.53
N SER A 7 -1.78 2.88 16.33
CA SER A 7 -1.40 3.77 15.23
C SER A 7 -2.61 4.03 14.34
N LEU A 8 -2.98 5.30 14.20
CA LEU A 8 -4.06 5.72 13.31
C LEU A 8 -3.53 5.82 11.88
N HIS A 9 -4.06 4.99 10.98
CA HIS A 9 -3.58 4.89 9.61
C HIS A 9 -4.72 4.97 8.61
N ASN A 10 -4.48 5.65 7.49
CA ASN A 10 -5.44 5.66 6.40
C ASN A 10 -4.78 5.08 5.16
N SER A 11 -5.39 4.07 4.58
CA SER A 11 -5.11 3.65 3.22
C SER A 11 -5.76 4.66 2.26
N ALA A 12 -5.24 4.79 1.04
CA ALA A 12 -5.85 5.71 0.08
C ALA A 12 -7.12 5.08 -0.52
N PHE A 13 -7.00 3.82 -0.90
CA PHE A 13 -8.00 3.05 -1.63
C PHE A 13 -7.96 1.58 -1.22
N GLY A 14 -9.13 0.94 -1.15
CA GLY A 14 -9.28 -0.47 -0.84
C GLY A 14 -10.46 -0.74 0.10
N GLY A 15 -10.29 -1.72 0.99
CA GLY A 15 -11.22 -1.97 2.09
C GLY A 15 -10.60 -1.66 3.45
N VAL A 16 -11.40 -1.76 4.53
CA VAL A 16 -10.90 -1.64 5.90
C VAL A 16 -10.18 -2.92 6.29
N TYR A 17 -9.01 -2.79 6.91
CA TYR A 17 -8.29 -3.91 7.51
C TYR A 17 -7.47 -3.48 8.73
N PHE A 18 -6.95 -4.48 9.43
CA PHE A 18 -6.26 -4.29 10.70
C PHE A 18 -4.92 -5.03 10.72
N TYR A 19 -3.92 -4.41 11.31
CA TYR A 19 -2.73 -5.11 11.79
C TYR A 19 -2.76 -5.20 13.32
N VAL A 20 -2.42 -6.37 13.85
CA VAL A 20 -2.40 -6.63 15.29
C VAL A 20 -1.14 -7.35 15.71
N SER A 21 -0.64 -7.10 16.93
CA SER A 21 0.53 -7.81 17.45
C SER A 21 0.24 -9.28 17.75
N SER A 22 -0.97 -9.59 18.22
CA SER A 22 -1.37 -10.92 18.66
C SER A 22 -2.89 -11.07 18.69
N GLY A 23 -3.39 -12.30 18.89
CA GLY A 23 -4.80 -12.56 19.15
C GLY A 23 -5.16 -12.38 20.62
N VAL A 24 -6.32 -11.74 20.89
CA VAL A 24 -6.86 -11.55 22.25
C VAL A 24 -8.37 -11.74 22.21
N GLY A 25 -8.89 -12.73 22.96
CA GLY A 25 -10.34 -12.97 23.07
C GLY A 25 -11.03 -13.12 21.70
N ASN A 26 -12.16 -12.42 21.54
CA ASN A 26 -12.96 -12.40 20.30
C ASN A 26 -12.64 -11.19 19.40
N LEU A 27 -11.51 -10.51 19.66
CA LEU A 27 -11.17 -9.22 19.05
C LEU A 27 -11.34 -9.19 17.53
N PHE A 28 -10.82 -10.21 16.82
CA PHE A 28 -10.80 -10.19 15.36
C PHE A 28 -12.20 -10.17 14.77
N SER A 29 -13.09 -11.02 15.29
CA SER A 29 -14.49 -11.06 14.86
C SER A 29 -15.24 -9.79 15.25
N GLU A 30 -14.97 -9.21 16.42
CA GLU A 30 -15.61 -7.96 16.85
C GLU A 30 -15.21 -6.76 15.99
N LEU A 31 -13.93 -6.65 15.60
CA LEU A 31 -13.45 -5.62 14.68
C LEU A 31 -14.10 -5.76 13.29
N VAL A 32 -14.09 -6.98 12.74
CA VAL A 32 -14.71 -7.27 11.43
C VAL A 32 -16.21 -6.98 11.44
N ASN A 33 -16.92 -7.39 12.49
CA ASN A 33 -18.35 -7.14 12.63
C ASN A 33 -18.64 -5.65 12.80
N PHE A 34 -17.76 -4.89 13.46
CA PHE A 34 -17.92 -3.45 13.60
C PHE A 34 -17.84 -2.74 12.24
N VAL A 35 -16.85 -3.08 11.40
CA VAL A 35 -16.74 -2.55 10.03
C VAL A 35 -18.02 -2.85 9.22
N LYS A 36 -18.54 -4.08 9.30
CA LYS A 36 -19.78 -4.48 8.63
C LYS A 36 -20.99 -3.67 9.11
N ARG A 37 -21.12 -3.41 10.42
CA ARG A 37 -22.20 -2.56 10.98
C ARG A 37 -22.13 -1.12 10.46
N GLU A 38 -20.93 -0.60 10.25
CA GLU A 38 -20.70 0.70 9.64
C GLU A 38 -20.90 0.70 8.11
N GLN A 39 -21.25 -0.44 7.53
CA GLN A 39 -21.52 -0.64 6.10
C GLN A 39 -20.33 -0.20 5.24
N LEU A 40 -19.12 -0.59 5.66
CA LEU A 40 -17.89 -0.37 4.91
C LEU A 40 -17.33 -1.72 4.44
N PRO A 41 -16.65 -1.75 3.29
CA PRO A 41 -16.07 -2.99 2.80
C PRO A 41 -14.84 -3.38 3.61
N LEU A 42 -14.63 -4.68 3.77
CA LEU A 42 -13.38 -5.23 4.30
C LEU A 42 -12.37 -5.40 3.16
N HIS A 43 -11.08 -5.26 3.45
CA HIS A 43 -10.04 -5.57 2.46
C HIS A 43 -9.82 -7.08 2.39
N LEU A 44 -10.39 -7.74 1.38
CA LEU A 44 -10.29 -9.19 1.19
C LEU A 44 -9.46 -9.60 -0.03
N GLY A 45 -8.85 -8.63 -0.70
CA GLY A 45 -7.97 -8.84 -1.85
C GLY A 45 -6.57 -9.32 -1.48
N GLU A 46 -5.57 -8.80 -2.17
CA GLU A 46 -4.17 -9.17 -1.95
C GLU A 46 -3.66 -8.54 -0.65
N SER A 47 -2.80 -9.27 0.07
CA SER A 47 -2.05 -8.72 1.21
C SER A 47 -1.02 -7.70 0.72
N GLU A 48 -0.72 -6.68 1.54
CA GLU A 48 0.27 -5.63 1.21
C GLU A 48 1.65 -6.21 0.87
N ALA A 49 2.05 -7.29 1.55
CA ALA A 49 3.23 -8.06 1.21
C ALA A 49 2.98 -9.57 1.43
N PRO A 50 3.58 -10.45 0.60
CA PRO A 50 3.28 -11.89 0.61
C PRO A 50 3.74 -12.63 1.86
N PHE A 51 4.64 -12.05 2.66
CA PHE A 51 5.11 -12.62 3.92
C PHE A 51 4.24 -12.22 5.12
N ILE A 52 3.27 -11.32 4.95
CA ILE A 52 2.38 -10.90 6.02
C ILE A 52 1.42 -12.04 6.35
N LYS A 53 1.44 -12.46 7.61
CA LYS A 53 0.56 -13.53 8.09
C LYS A 53 -0.87 -13.01 8.24
N LYS A 54 -1.80 -13.61 7.49
CA LYS A 54 -3.24 -13.44 7.71
C LYS A 54 -3.67 -14.19 8.98
N LEU A 55 -4.33 -13.49 9.91
CA LEU A 55 -4.83 -14.06 11.17
C LEU A 55 -6.34 -14.30 11.12
N HIS A 56 -7.06 -13.45 10.39
CA HIS A 56 -8.48 -13.55 10.10
C HIS A 56 -8.76 -12.77 8.80
N ASP A 57 -9.95 -12.85 8.24
CA ASP A 57 -10.39 -11.94 7.18
C ASP A 57 -10.17 -10.47 7.58
N ALA A 58 -9.45 -9.74 6.73
CA ALA A 58 -9.01 -8.36 6.93
C ALA A 58 -8.26 -8.09 8.26
N VAL A 59 -7.68 -9.11 8.90
CA VAL A 59 -6.84 -8.97 10.08
C VAL A 59 -5.51 -9.70 9.86
N PHE A 60 -4.43 -8.94 9.98
CA PHE A 60 -3.08 -9.39 9.67
C PHE A 60 -2.17 -9.20 10.87
N GLN A 61 -1.11 -10.00 10.94
CA GLN A 61 -0.10 -9.85 11.97
C GLN A 61 0.79 -8.65 11.65
N LEU A 62 1.07 -7.83 12.67
CA LEU A 62 2.10 -6.80 12.58
C LEU A 62 3.46 -7.44 12.34
N GLY A 63 4.15 -6.97 11.31
CA GLY A 63 5.54 -7.29 11.04
C GLY A 63 6.44 -6.06 11.16
N GLY A 64 7.73 -6.30 10.96
CA GLY A 64 8.76 -5.30 10.90
C GLY A 64 9.77 -5.60 9.81
N ILE A 65 10.92 -4.95 9.94
CA ILE A 65 12.02 -5.04 8.98
C ILE A 65 12.63 -6.46 8.93
N GLN A 66 12.51 -7.21 10.03
CA GLN A 66 13.04 -8.56 10.12
C GLN A 66 12.28 -9.51 9.20
N GLU A 67 10.94 -9.50 9.25
CA GLU A 67 10.12 -10.34 8.38
C GLU A 67 10.33 -10.00 6.90
N GLN A 68 10.55 -8.72 6.57
CA GLN A 68 10.92 -8.31 5.22
C GLN A 68 12.30 -8.86 4.82
N TYR A 69 13.29 -8.79 5.70
CA TYR A 69 14.63 -9.32 5.45
C TYR A 69 14.59 -10.83 5.22
N ASP A 70 13.97 -11.57 6.15
CA ASP A 70 13.86 -13.03 6.11
C ASP A 70 13.12 -13.49 4.85
N TYR A 71 12.08 -12.76 4.45
CA TYR A 71 11.37 -13.02 3.19
C TYR A 71 12.28 -12.88 1.97
N VAL A 72 13.05 -11.80 1.86
CA VAL A 72 13.97 -11.55 0.74
C VAL A 72 15.08 -12.61 0.72
N GLU A 73 15.64 -12.93 1.89
CA GLU A 73 16.65 -13.98 2.05
C GLU A 73 16.12 -15.35 1.60
N SER A 74 14.87 -15.70 1.97
CA SER A 74 14.25 -16.97 1.57
C SER A 74 14.08 -17.14 0.06
N LYS A 75 14.17 -16.04 -0.73
CA LYS A 75 14.14 -16.09 -2.20
C LYS A 75 15.51 -16.32 -2.82
N GLY A 76 16.55 -16.55 -2.01
CA GLY A 76 17.91 -16.82 -2.49
C GLY A 76 18.64 -15.56 -2.99
N ILE A 77 18.20 -14.37 -2.56
CA ILE A 77 18.86 -13.12 -2.90
C ILE A 77 20.11 -12.96 -2.02
N GLU A 78 21.28 -12.88 -2.65
CA GLU A 78 22.58 -12.83 -1.96
C GLU A 78 22.72 -11.63 -1.02
N ASN A 79 22.13 -10.49 -1.36
CA ASN A 79 22.24 -9.25 -0.59
C ASN A 79 20.85 -8.70 -0.17
N PRO A 80 20.13 -9.34 0.76
CA PRO A 80 18.76 -8.91 1.13
C PRO A 80 18.67 -7.47 1.64
N GLN A 81 19.75 -6.97 2.26
CA GLN A 81 19.86 -5.60 2.75
C GLN A 81 19.61 -4.52 1.69
N VAL A 82 19.78 -4.80 0.39
CA VAL A 82 19.51 -3.80 -0.65
C VAL A 82 18.03 -3.43 -0.73
N PHE A 83 17.15 -4.31 -0.27
CA PHE A 83 15.70 -4.10 -0.17
C PHE A 83 15.28 -3.33 1.09
N ILE A 84 16.23 -3.06 1.99
CA ILE A 84 15.97 -2.36 3.25
C ILE A 84 16.44 -0.91 3.12
N LYS A 85 15.51 0.00 2.87
CA LYS A 85 15.78 1.45 2.67
C LYS A 85 15.22 2.36 3.78
N MET A 86 14.63 1.77 4.81
CA MET A 86 13.95 2.48 5.88
C MET A 86 14.26 1.86 7.25
N GLY A 87 13.92 2.57 8.32
CA GLY A 87 13.90 1.99 9.67
C GLY A 87 12.72 1.04 9.85
N THR A 88 12.66 0.37 11.01
CA THR A 88 11.54 -0.51 11.35
C THR A 88 10.36 0.24 11.98
N SER A 89 9.26 -0.47 12.24
CA SER A 89 8.01 0.05 12.78
C SER A 89 8.10 0.45 14.26
N SER A 90 7.18 1.32 14.70
CA SER A 90 7.01 1.65 16.13
C SER A 90 6.66 0.41 16.97
N PHE A 91 6.00 -0.58 16.35
CA PHE A 91 5.72 -1.88 16.97
C PHE A 91 7.02 -2.61 17.33
N ASP A 92 7.98 -2.71 16.41
CA ASP A 92 9.28 -3.34 16.67
C ASP A 92 10.07 -2.65 17.78
N TYR A 93 10.08 -1.30 17.76
CA TYR A 93 10.69 -0.52 18.83
C TYR A 93 10.05 -0.82 20.18
N GLN A 94 8.72 -0.89 20.23
CA GLN A 94 7.99 -1.19 21.45
C GLN A 94 8.26 -2.64 21.91
N LYS A 95 8.21 -3.61 21.00
CA LYS A 95 8.48 -5.03 21.26
C LYS A 95 9.87 -5.23 21.87
N ARG A 96 10.88 -4.50 21.39
CA ARG A 96 12.24 -4.51 22.00
C ARG A 96 12.23 -4.07 23.46
N ILE A 97 11.39 -3.11 23.84
CA ILE A 97 11.44 -2.42 25.14
C ILE A 97 10.52 -3.05 26.19
N VAL A 98 9.39 -3.64 25.77
CA VAL A 98 8.41 -4.26 26.68
C VAL A 98 8.07 -5.72 26.34
N GLY A 99 8.59 -6.27 25.26
CA GLY A 99 8.21 -7.60 24.77
C GLY A 99 6.73 -7.67 24.39
N GLU A 100 6.16 -8.85 24.53
CA GLU A 100 4.74 -9.16 24.26
C GLU A 100 3.76 -8.55 25.29
N LYS A 101 4.24 -7.72 26.22
CA LYS A 101 3.42 -7.09 27.26
C LYS A 101 2.58 -5.92 26.76
N SER A 102 2.88 -5.39 25.57
CA SER A 102 2.03 -4.38 24.93
C SER A 102 1.28 -4.96 23.75
N PHE A 103 0.00 -4.67 23.70
CA PHE A 103 -0.82 -4.91 22.52
C PHE A 103 -0.65 -3.75 21.53
N ASN A 104 -0.60 -4.07 20.23
CA ASN A 104 -0.52 -3.08 19.18
C ASN A 104 -1.65 -3.29 18.18
N LEU A 105 -2.30 -2.19 17.82
CA LEU A 105 -3.30 -2.13 16.77
C LEU A 105 -2.86 -1.12 15.71
N VAL A 106 -3.13 -1.43 14.46
CA VAL A 106 -3.21 -0.48 13.35
C VAL A 106 -4.53 -0.76 12.64
N CYS A 107 -5.29 0.29 12.37
CA CYS A 107 -6.49 0.21 11.54
C CYS A 107 -6.19 1.00 10.28
N GLU A 108 -6.26 0.33 9.14
CA GLU A 108 -6.04 0.92 7.83
C GLU A 108 -7.41 1.26 7.24
N MET A 109 -7.71 2.57 7.22
CA MET A 109 -8.99 3.08 6.73
C MET A 109 -8.85 3.70 5.33
N PRO A 110 -9.54 3.18 4.30
CA PRO A 110 -9.47 3.76 2.97
C PRO A 110 -10.27 5.07 2.87
N TYR A 111 -9.79 6.05 2.11
CA TYR A 111 -10.61 7.22 1.77
C TYR A 111 -11.65 6.91 0.69
N PHE A 112 -11.27 6.03 -0.25
CA PHE A 112 -12.08 5.63 -1.39
C PHE A 112 -12.20 4.11 -1.42
N TYR A 113 -13.32 3.58 -1.92
CA TYR A 113 -13.49 2.13 -2.07
C TYR A 113 -14.33 1.76 -3.29
N HIS A 114 -14.35 0.46 -3.60
CA HIS A 114 -15.28 -0.17 -4.52
C HIS A 114 -15.80 -1.46 -3.86
N GLN A 115 -17.02 -1.89 -4.17
CA GLN A 115 -17.62 -3.06 -3.50
C GLN A 115 -16.87 -4.37 -3.78
N ASP A 116 -16.27 -4.48 -4.97
CA ASP A 116 -15.48 -5.65 -5.36
C ASP A 116 -14.34 -5.99 -4.40
N ILE A 117 -13.82 -5.02 -3.61
CA ILE A 117 -12.71 -5.27 -2.68
C ILE A 117 -13.04 -6.24 -1.53
N GLN A 118 -14.34 -6.47 -1.29
CA GLN A 118 -14.84 -7.44 -0.31
C GLN A 118 -15.53 -8.66 -0.96
N ASP A 119 -15.56 -8.74 -2.29
CA ASP A 119 -16.18 -9.86 -2.98
C ASP A 119 -15.21 -11.05 -3.06
N THR A 120 -15.65 -12.19 -2.53
CA THR A 120 -14.88 -13.43 -2.47
C THR A 120 -15.37 -14.49 -3.46
N SER A 121 -16.27 -14.14 -4.37
CA SER A 121 -16.67 -15.03 -5.46
C SER A 121 -15.50 -15.27 -6.42
N LEU A 122 -15.46 -16.47 -7.01
CA LEU A 122 -14.41 -16.83 -7.95
C LEU A 122 -14.62 -16.13 -9.30
N THR A 123 -13.52 -15.74 -9.92
CA THR A 123 -13.46 -15.26 -11.30
C THR A 123 -12.97 -16.38 -12.23
N GLU A 124 -13.08 -16.17 -13.54
CA GLU A 124 -12.51 -17.07 -14.54
C GLU A 124 -10.98 -16.91 -14.70
N PHE A 125 -10.41 -15.86 -14.13
CA PHE A 125 -9.01 -15.50 -14.30
C PHE A 125 -8.11 -16.26 -13.33
N ASP A 126 -6.95 -16.69 -13.81
CA ASP A 126 -5.93 -17.29 -12.97
C ASP A 126 -5.23 -16.22 -12.13
N ARG A 127 -5.12 -16.45 -10.81
CA ARG A 127 -4.59 -15.47 -9.86
C ARG A 127 -3.13 -15.10 -10.16
N ARG A 128 -2.32 -16.09 -10.52
CA ARG A 128 -0.91 -15.90 -10.91
C ARG A 128 -0.78 -14.97 -12.10
N ASP A 129 -1.60 -15.17 -13.14
CA ASP A 129 -1.55 -14.39 -14.36
C ASP A 129 -1.96 -12.94 -14.11
N LEU A 130 -3.03 -12.72 -13.34
CA LEU A 130 -3.43 -11.37 -12.92
C LEU A 130 -2.33 -10.66 -12.14
N ARG A 131 -1.66 -11.36 -11.21
CA ARG A 131 -0.57 -10.77 -10.44
C ARG A 131 0.61 -10.39 -11.34
N LEU A 132 0.98 -11.24 -12.28
CA LEU A 132 2.07 -10.96 -13.23
C LEU A 132 1.74 -9.81 -14.18
N ILE A 133 0.52 -9.75 -14.71
CA ILE A 133 0.05 -8.64 -15.55
C ILE A 133 0.10 -7.32 -14.76
N SER A 134 -0.34 -7.33 -13.50
CA SER A 134 -0.26 -6.17 -12.61
C SER A 134 1.19 -5.69 -12.43
N LEU A 135 2.11 -6.61 -12.16
CA LEU A 135 3.52 -6.28 -11.96
C LEU A 135 4.19 -5.76 -13.23
N GLU A 136 3.87 -6.29 -14.41
CA GLU A 136 4.39 -5.75 -15.68
C GLU A 136 3.84 -4.35 -15.95
N TYR A 137 2.56 -4.10 -15.67
CA TYR A 137 2.01 -2.74 -15.73
C TYR A 137 2.77 -1.79 -14.80
N LEU A 138 3.00 -2.17 -13.53
CA LEU A 138 3.77 -1.36 -12.58
C LEU A 138 5.19 -1.09 -13.07
N LYS A 139 5.81 -2.05 -13.75
CA LYS A 139 7.14 -1.91 -14.35
C LYS A 139 7.16 -0.88 -15.46
N ASP A 140 6.15 -0.87 -16.33
CA ASP A 140 6.00 0.13 -17.39
C ASP A 140 5.84 1.54 -16.82
N ILE A 141 4.98 1.70 -15.81
CA ILE A 141 4.79 2.99 -15.11
C ILE A 141 6.10 3.43 -14.43
N SER A 142 6.80 2.51 -13.76
CA SER A 142 8.09 2.77 -13.10
C SER A 142 9.16 3.21 -14.12
N ASN A 143 9.26 2.52 -15.26
CA ASN A 143 10.19 2.87 -16.33
C ASN A 143 9.91 4.25 -16.92
N TYR A 144 8.64 4.54 -17.20
CA TYR A 144 8.23 5.84 -17.70
C TYR A 144 8.51 6.96 -16.68
N SER A 145 8.12 6.76 -15.41
CA SER A 145 8.39 7.69 -14.32
C SER A 145 9.89 7.98 -14.16
N ASN A 146 10.71 6.93 -14.19
CA ASN A 146 12.17 7.04 -14.10
C ASN A 146 12.77 7.80 -15.28
N LYS A 147 12.24 7.62 -16.49
CA LYS A 147 12.66 8.36 -17.68
C LYS A 147 12.40 9.86 -17.50
N ILE A 148 11.20 10.24 -17.06
CA ILE A 148 10.85 11.66 -16.84
C ILE A 148 11.66 12.25 -15.69
N PHE A 149 11.77 11.55 -14.56
CA PHE A 149 12.55 12.03 -13.42
C PHE A 149 14.01 12.31 -13.80
N ARG A 150 14.64 11.46 -14.62
CA ARG A 150 16.02 11.69 -15.10
C ARG A 150 16.17 12.97 -15.92
N GLN A 151 15.14 13.39 -16.66
CA GLN A 151 15.18 14.62 -17.46
C GLN A 151 15.14 15.85 -16.56
N ILE A 152 14.28 15.84 -15.54
CA ILE A 152 14.03 17.02 -14.69
C ILE A 152 14.96 17.11 -13.46
N LYS A 153 15.57 16.00 -13.01
CA LYS A 153 16.29 15.97 -11.72
C LYS A 153 17.43 16.98 -11.59
N LYS A 154 18.02 17.44 -12.70
CA LYS A 154 19.08 18.45 -12.73
C LYS A 154 18.58 19.84 -12.32
N PHE A 155 17.28 20.08 -12.43
CA PHE A 155 16.61 21.33 -12.09
C PHE A 155 15.88 21.28 -10.74
N CYS A 156 15.90 20.14 -10.05
CA CYS A 156 15.16 19.96 -8.80
C CYS A 156 16.05 20.25 -7.59
N ASN A 157 15.47 20.78 -6.51
CA ASN A 157 16.19 20.95 -5.25
C ASN A 157 16.23 19.63 -4.47
N LYS A 158 17.42 19.05 -4.34
CA LYS A 158 17.62 17.74 -3.70
C LYS A 158 17.27 17.69 -2.21
N SER A 159 17.19 18.84 -1.55
CA SER A 159 16.86 18.94 -0.12
C SER A 159 15.36 18.86 0.17
N THR A 160 14.50 18.96 -0.85
CA THR A 160 13.05 18.93 -0.63
C THR A 160 12.55 17.51 -0.40
N ARG A 161 11.55 17.39 0.47
CA ARG A 161 10.97 16.08 0.84
C ARG A 161 10.42 15.34 -0.37
N ILE A 162 9.85 16.07 -1.33
CA ILE A 162 9.29 15.48 -2.54
C ILE A 162 10.38 14.93 -3.47
N TYR A 163 11.52 15.60 -3.59
CA TYR A 163 12.67 15.06 -4.32
C TYR A 163 13.16 13.78 -3.66
N THR A 164 13.37 13.80 -2.34
CA THR A 164 13.83 12.62 -1.59
C THR A 164 12.86 11.44 -1.77
N ALA A 165 11.55 11.68 -1.73
CA ALA A 165 10.54 10.65 -1.96
C ALA A 165 10.61 10.07 -3.37
N VAL A 166 10.57 10.91 -4.41
CA VAL A 166 10.63 10.47 -5.81
C VAL A 166 11.94 9.73 -6.10
N GLU A 167 13.07 10.22 -5.60
CA GLU A 167 14.35 9.54 -5.76
C GLU A 167 14.37 8.17 -5.06
N GLY A 168 13.78 8.09 -3.86
CA GLY A 168 13.62 6.84 -3.12
C GLY A 168 12.82 5.81 -3.91
N TYR A 169 11.62 6.17 -4.39
CA TYR A 169 10.79 5.31 -5.23
C TYR A 169 11.49 4.93 -6.55
N SER A 170 12.16 5.89 -7.20
CA SER A 170 12.89 5.65 -8.46
C SER A 170 13.95 4.56 -8.33
N LYS A 171 14.62 4.49 -7.17
CA LYS A 171 15.64 3.48 -6.87
C LYS A 171 15.06 2.16 -6.38
N PHE A 172 14.02 2.20 -5.54
CA PHE A 172 13.51 1.02 -4.85
C PHE A 172 12.46 0.23 -5.66
N THR A 173 11.55 0.93 -6.35
CA THR A 173 10.42 0.30 -7.05
C THR A 173 10.85 -0.77 -8.06
N PRO A 174 11.88 -0.58 -8.91
CA PRO A 174 12.33 -1.62 -9.83
C PRO A 174 12.72 -2.93 -9.14
N LEU A 175 13.51 -2.84 -8.05
CA LEU A 175 13.92 -4.00 -7.26
C LEU A 175 12.70 -4.71 -6.65
N SER A 176 11.78 -3.95 -6.08
CA SER A 176 10.57 -4.49 -5.47
C SER A 176 9.68 -5.21 -6.49
N ILE A 177 9.57 -4.69 -7.73
CA ILE A 177 8.81 -5.33 -8.80
C ILE A 177 9.48 -6.63 -9.24
N GLU A 178 10.81 -6.65 -9.42
CA GLU A 178 11.55 -7.87 -9.79
C GLU A 178 11.37 -8.97 -8.75
N LEU A 179 11.50 -8.64 -7.47
CA LEU A 179 11.20 -9.55 -6.36
C LEU A 179 9.75 -10.04 -6.40
N GLY A 180 8.80 -9.14 -6.68
CA GLY A 180 7.39 -9.49 -6.85
C GLY A 180 7.15 -10.47 -7.99
N ILE A 181 7.83 -10.30 -9.13
CA ILE A 181 7.72 -11.21 -10.28
C ILE A 181 8.33 -12.58 -9.94
N MET A 182 9.48 -12.61 -9.27
CA MET A 182 10.10 -13.86 -8.82
C MET A 182 9.18 -14.64 -7.87
N ASP A 183 8.59 -13.96 -6.89
CA ASP A 183 7.63 -14.54 -5.95
C ASP A 183 6.36 -15.01 -6.67
N ALA A 184 5.79 -14.16 -7.52
CA ALA A 184 4.60 -14.48 -8.31
C ALA A 184 4.79 -15.68 -9.23
N LYS A 185 6.02 -15.99 -9.69
CA LYS A 185 6.30 -17.18 -10.51
C LYS A 185 6.48 -18.47 -9.71
N SER A 186 6.96 -18.37 -8.48
CA SER A 186 7.42 -19.53 -7.69
C SER A 186 6.49 -19.91 -6.55
N SER A 187 5.74 -18.95 -5.99
CA SER A 187 4.92 -19.16 -4.81
C SER A 187 3.61 -19.87 -5.14
N SER A 188 3.23 -20.85 -4.31
CA SER A 188 1.94 -21.55 -4.43
C SER A 188 0.76 -20.70 -3.98
N ILE A 189 0.99 -19.57 -3.30
CA ILE A 189 -0.10 -18.69 -2.85
C ILE A 189 -0.93 -18.12 -4.00
N TYR A 190 -0.36 -18.05 -5.20
CA TYR A 190 -1.04 -17.55 -6.41
C TYR A 190 -1.66 -18.66 -7.27
N GLU A 191 -1.70 -19.91 -6.80
CA GLU A 191 -2.32 -21.01 -7.52
C GLU A 191 -3.85 -20.90 -7.51
N GLY A 192 -4.47 -21.35 -8.60
CA GLY A 192 -5.91 -21.37 -8.78
C GLY A 192 -6.51 -20.07 -9.32
N LYS A 193 -7.84 -20.04 -9.30
CA LYS A 193 -8.63 -18.91 -9.78
C LYS A 193 -8.61 -17.77 -8.76
N ALA A 194 -8.51 -16.54 -9.26
CA ALA A 194 -8.62 -15.35 -8.42
C ALA A 194 -10.06 -15.18 -7.95
N ILE A 195 -10.24 -14.71 -6.72
CA ILE A 195 -11.51 -14.11 -6.31
C ILE A 195 -11.62 -12.68 -6.84
N VAL A 196 -12.85 -12.16 -6.90
CA VAL A 196 -13.14 -10.80 -7.42
C VAL A 196 -12.28 -9.74 -6.73
N SER A 197 -12.16 -9.76 -5.41
CA SER A 197 -11.32 -8.80 -4.66
C SER A 197 -9.82 -8.86 -4.99
N GLN A 198 -9.26 -10.04 -5.25
CA GLN A 198 -7.87 -10.18 -5.69
C GLN A 198 -7.67 -9.67 -7.12
N ALA A 199 -8.64 -9.95 -8.00
CA ALA A 199 -8.63 -9.45 -9.36
C ALA A 199 -8.76 -7.92 -9.38
N PHE A 200 -9.61 -7.37 -8.51
CA PHE A 200 -9.77 -5.94 -8.33
C PHE A 200 -8.48 -5.28 -7.83
N ASP A 201 -7.83 -5.83 -6.82
CA ASP A 201 -6.57 -5.27 -6.31
C ASP A 201 -5.46 -5.28 -7.35
N SER A 202 -5.32 -6.40 -8.05
CA SER A 202 -4.28 -6.56 -9.08
C SER A 202 -4.52 -5.64 -10.28
N ASN A 203 -5.78 -5.35 -10.64
CA ASN A 203 -6.09 -4.58 -11.83
C ASN A 203 -6.41 -3.10 -11.59
N ILE A 204 -7.12 -2.76 -10.52
CA ILE A 204 -7.64 -1.40 -10.29
C ILE A 204 -6.84 -0.72 -9.18
N SER A 205 -6.78 -1.32 -7.98
CA SER A 205 -6.07 -0.71 -6.83
C SER A 205 -4.60 -0.46 -7.14
N SER A 206 -3.91 -1.48 -7.68
CA SER A 206 -2.50 -1.38 -8.09
C SER A 206 -2.25 -0.23 -9.06
N ARG A 207 -3.14 -0.04 -10.06
CA ARG A 207 -3.02 1.05 -11.04
C ARG A 207 -3.22 2.41 -10.38
N TYR A 208 -4.22 2.56 -9.51
CA TYR A 208 -4.42 3.78 -8.73
C TYR A 208 -3.14 4.19 -7.97
N TYR A 209 -2.57 3.28 -7.18
CA TYR A 209 -1.38 3.57 -6.39
C TYR A 209 -0.15 3.89 -7.26
N SER A 210 -0.02 3.25 -8.42
CA SER A 210 1.06 3.54 -9.37
C SER A 210 1.07 4.99 -9.87
N LEU A 211 -0.13 5.60 -10.00
CA LEU A 211 -0.28 6.97 -10.48
C LEU A 211 0.08 8.03 -9.43
N LEU A 212 0.13 7.67 -8.14
CA LEU A 212 0.52 8.60 -7.07
C LEU A 212 1.99 9.01 -7.21
N THR A 213 2.87 8.04 -7.45
CA THR A 213 4.32 8.28 -7.55
C THR A 213 4.67 9.18 -8.73
N ILE A 214 4.06 8.93 -9.89
CA ILE A 214 4.30 9.76 -11.07
C ILE A 214 3.68 11.16 -10.92
N SER A 215 2.57 11.30 -10.20
CA SER A 215 1.98 12.61 -9.88
C SER A 215 2.90 13.47 -8.99
N MET A 216 3.75 12.86 -8.17
CA MET A 216 4.78 13.62 -7.44
C MET A 216 5.83 14.25 -8.36
N ILE A 217 6.07 13.68 -9.54
CA ILE A 217 7.00 14.24 -10.54
C ILE A 217 6.43 15.53 -11.14
N VAL A 218 5.10 15.62 -11.33
CA VAL A 218 4.44 16.88 -11.76
C VAL A 218 4.74 18.01 -10.79
N ARG A 219 4.63 17.74 -9.48
CA ARG A 219 4.94 18.72 -8.43
C ARG A 219 6.43 19.07 -8.38
N LEU A 220 7.32 18.13 -8.70
CA LEU A 220 8.75 18.44 -8.88
C LEU A 220 8.98 19.38 -10.07
N CYS A 221 8.24 19.23 -11.16
CA CYS A 221 8.31 20.18 -12.27
C CYS A 221 7.88 21.59 -11.82
N GLU A 222 6.84 21.73 -11.00
CA GLU A 222 6.40 23.03 -10.46
C GLU A 222 7.47 23.69 -9.59
N GLU A 223 8.11 22.92 -8.71
CA GLU A 223 9.23 23.37 -7.89
C GLU A 223 10.43 23.80 -8.76
N ALA A 224 10.75 23.00 -9.77
CA ALA A 224 11.85 23.28 -10.69
C ALA A 224 11.60 24.54 -11.55
N ILE A 225 10.37 24.74 -12.04
CA ILE A 225 9.96 25.97 -12.76
C ILE A 225 10.15 27.21 -11.88
N SER A 226 9.75 27.10 -10.60
CA SER A 226 9.85 28.21 -9.65
C SER A 226 11.31 28.56 -9.31
N THR A 227 12.21 27.57 -9.34
CA THR A 227 13.62 27.72 -8.95
C THR A 227 14.53 28.08 -10.14
N HIS A 228 14.16 27.65 -11.35
CA HIS A 228 14.94 27.82 -12.58
C HIS A 228 14.10 28.48 -13.69
N PRO A 229 13.73 29.76 -13.53
CA PRO A 229 12.88 30.46 -14.50
C PRO A 229 13.49 30.52 -15.90
N GLU A 230 14.82 30.46 -16.03
CA GLU A 230 15.54 30.39 -17.30
C GLU A 230 15.29 29.10 -18.10
N ASN A 231 14.94 28.01 -17.42
CA ASN A 231 14.65 26.70 -18.01
C ASN A 231 13.14 26.38 -18.06
N ASN A 232 12.30 27.38 -17.77
CA ASN A 232 10.86 27.21 -17.63
C ASN A 232 10.21 26.59 -18.88
N GLY A 233 10.66 26.93 -20.09
CA GLY A 233 10.08 26.41 -21.33
C GLY A 233 10.21 24.88 -21.48
N GLU A 234 11.38 24.31 -21.19
CA GLU A 234 11.62 22.86 -21.26
C GLU A 234 10.80 22.13 -20.19
N ILE A 235 10.85 22.61 -18.94
CA ILE A 235 10.21 21.96 -17.80
C ILE A 235 8.67 22.07 -17.91
N THR A 236 8.14 23.20 -18.37
CA THR A 236 6.71 23.41 -18.60
C THR A 236 6.18 22.44 -19.66
N LYS A 237 6.94 22.19 -20.73
CA LYS A 237 6.54 21.22 -21.74
C LYS A 237 6.49 19.80 -21.16
N ILE A 238 7.52 19.39 -20.42
CA ILE A 238 7.56 18.07 -19.76
C ILE A 238 6.39 17.92 -18.79
N LYS A 239 6.12 18.95 -17.97
CA LYS A 239 4.99 18.97 -17.04
C LYS A 239 3.67 18.78 -17.77
N PHE A 240 3.42 19.55 -18.83
CA PHE A 240 2.18 19.50 -19.60
C PHE A 240 1.96 18.12 -20.26
N ASP A 241 3.00 17.57 -20.89
CA ASP A 241 2.93 16.24 -21.51
C ASP A 241 2.66 15.16 -20.45
N LEU A 242 3.28 15.28 -19.27
CA LEU A 242 3.07 14.37 -18.15
C LEU A 242 1.66 14.47 -17.56
N GLU A 243 1.14 15.68 -17.36
CA GLU A 243 -0.23 15.89 -16.87
C GLU A 243 -1.27 15.29 -17.82
N LYS A 244 -1.11 15.51 -19.13
CA LYS A 244 -1.97 14.88 -20.14
C LYS A 244 -1.92 13.36 -20.10
N TRP A 245 -0.72 12.80 -19.95
CA TRP A 245 -0.56 11.35 -19.85
C TRP A 245 -1.22 10.80 -18.57
N ILE A 246 -1.07 11.48 -17.43
CA ILE A 246 -1.71 11.09 -16.16
C ILE A 246 -3.24 11.19 -16.29
N GLU A 247 -3.75 12.26 -16.88
CA GLU A 247 -5.18 12.46 -17.11
C GLU A 247 -5.76 11.33 -17.98
N GLN A 248 -5.07 10.94 -19.05
CA GLN A 248 -5.46 9.79 -19.86
C GLN A 248 -5.53 8.51 -19.04
N LYS A 249 -4.53 8.23 -18.19
CA LYS A 249 -4.54 7.04 -17.32
C LYS A 249 -5.61 7.06 -16.24
N ILE A 250 -5.91 8.22 -15.68
CA ILE A 250 -7.02 8.39 -14.76
C ILE A 250 -8.34 8.14 -15.48
N ASN A 251 -8.53 8.68 -16.68
CA ASN A 251 -9.74 8.46 -17.48
C ASN A 251 -9.91 6.99 -17.87
N GLU A 252 -8.84 6.30 -18.28
CA GLU A 252 -8.85 4.86 -18.52
C GLU A 252 -9.32 4.09 -17.26
N LEU A 253 -8.77 4.42 -16.08
CA LEU A 253 -9.09 3.77 -14.81
C LEU A 253 -10.56 4.02 -14.39
N LEU A 254 -11.02 5.26 -14.51
CA LEU A 254 -12.37 5.66 -14.09
C LEU A 254 -13.45 5.28 -15.11
N SER A 255 -13.09 5.03 -16.38
CA SER A 255 -14.05 4.61 -17.42
C SER A 255 -14.72 3.27 -17.10
N SER A 256 -14.00 2.39 -16.39
CA SER A 256 -14.45 1.05 -16.03
C SER A 256 -14.79 0.91 -14.55
N THR A 257 -14.52 1.93 -13.72
CA THR A 257 -14.69 1.83 -12.26
C THR A 257 -15.18 3.12 -11.64
N LYS A 258 -16.22 3.01 -10.81
CA LYS A 258 -16.76 4.14 -10.03
C LYS A 258 -16.44 3.96 -8.56
N PHE A 259 -15.59 4.81 -8.01
CA PHE A 259 -15.24 4.77 -6.60
C PHE A 259 -16.25 5.51 -5.72
N ASP A 260 -16.53 4.94 -4.56
CA ASP A 260 -17.28 5.58 -3.49
C ASP A 260 -16.32 6.27 -2.51
N VAL A 261 -16.76 7.38 -1.92
CA VAL A 261 -16.01 8.14 -0.92
C VAL A 261 -16.50 7.75 0.47
N ILE A 262 -15.60 7.42 1.40
CA ILE A 262 -15.97 7.17 2.79
C ILE A 262 -16.22 8.51 3.50
N PRO A 263 -17.40 8.73 4.10
CA PRO A 263 -17.64 9.92 4.89
C PRO A 263 -16.64 10.04 6.05
N ILE A 264 -16.10 11.24 6.28
CA ILE A 264 -15.11 11.49 7.35
C ILE A 264 -15.61 11.00 8.71
N GLN A 265 -16.90 11.14 9.00
CA GLN A 265 -17.49 10.64 10.24
C GLN A 265 -17.33 9.13 10.41
N LYS A 266 -17.46 8.34 9.32
CA LYS A 266 -17.22 6.89 9.36
C LYS A 266 -15.75 6.57 9.52
N LEU A 267 -14.85 7.31 8.84
CA LEU A 267 -13.39 7.18 9.02
C LEU A 267 -13.01 7.31 10.51
N VAL A 268 -13.43 8.41 11.14
CA VAL A 268 -13.14 8.68 12.56
C VAL A 268 -13.78 7.65 13.47
N ARG A 269 -15.03 7.27 13.21
CA ARG A 269 -15.78 6.32 14.04
C ARG A 269 -15.16 4.93 14.02
N VAL A 270 -14.75 4.43 12.86
CA VAL A 270 -14.13 3.09 12.77
C VAL A 270 -12.78 3.07 13.47
N GLN A 271 -11.97 4.11 13.28
CA GLN A 271 -10.69 4.24 13.98
C GLN A 271 -10.90 4.21 15.51
N ILE A 272 -11.68 5.16 16.05
CA ILE A 272 -11.90 5.27 17.49
C ILE A 272 -12.63 4.04 18.06
N GLY A 273 -13.63 3.50 17.35
CA GLY A 273 -14.37 2.32 17.80
C GLY A 273 -13.49 1.08 17.88
N SER A 274 -12.55 0.91 16.94
CA SER A 274 -11.59 -0.21 16.95
C SER A 274 -10.66 -0.16 18.16
N MET A 275 -10.28 1.06 18.58
CA MET A 275 -9.55 1.29 19.82
C MET A 275 -10.34 0.79 21.04
N PHE A 276 -11.61 1.17 21.18
CA PHE A 276 -12.45 0.78 22.31
C PHE A 276 -12.69 -0.72 22.35
N ILE A 277 -13.01 -1.34 21.21
CA ILE A 277 -13.18 -2.80 21.08
C ILE A 277 -11.91 -3.53 21.54
N THR A 278 -10.74 -3.03 21.13
CA THR A 278 -9.45 -3.62 21.52
C THR A 278 -9.18 -3.48 23.02
N LEU A 279 -9.46 -2.32 23.59
CA LEU A 279 -9.31 -2.08 25.03
C LEU A 279 -10.23 -2.98 25.86
N GLU A 280 -11.48 -3.14 25.45
CA GLU A 280 -12.45 -4.01 26.14
C GLU A 280 -12.04 -5.50 26.09
N ASN A 281 -11.50 -5.97 24.96
CA ASN A 281 -10.99 -7.33 24.86
C ASN A 281 -9.69 -7.52 25.66
N SER A 282 -8.88 -6.48 25.79
CA SER A 282 -7.62 -6.53 26.52
C SER A 282 -7.80 -6.55 28.05
N THR A 283 -8.91 -6.05 28.57
CA THR A 283 -9.24 -6.08 30.01
C THR A 283 -9.91 -7.37 30.46
N LYS A 284 -10.43 -8.20 29.53
CA LYS A 284 -11.02 -9.52 29.80
C LYS A 284 -9.97 -10.63 30.05
N LYS A 285 -8.67 -10.28 30.11
CA LYS A 285 -7.55 -11.18 30.40
C LYS A 285 -7.36 -11.41 31.90
#